data_AF-A0A1C3NJ76-F1
#
_entry.id   AF-A0A1C3NJ76-F1
#
_cell.length_a   1.000
_cell.length_b   1.000
_cell.length_c   1.000
_cell.angle_alpha   90.00
_cell.angle_beta   90.00
_cell.angle_gamma   90.00
#
_symmetry.space_group_name_H-M   'P 1'
#
loop_
_entity.id
_entity.type
_entity.pdbx_description
1 polymer ?
#
loop_
_entity_poly.entity_id
_entity_poly.type
_entity_poly.pdbx_seq_one_letter_code
_entity_poly.pdbx_strand_id
1 'polypeptide(L)'
;MWVLIFPLGRRAEAPGDRLGHRVASLLMTPNEARDRLAQGVFLTPCANNPGGRIASYLTKAVMAEPVERKFLKALKTKGIEALDFTAQLDEAVAEGVLTPDERKLLEELREIMMDTITVDDFDPHELRAASFYDKPQAQQPREAA
;
A
#
# COMPACT_ATOMS: atom_id res chain seq x y z
N MET A 1 -4.44 -39.32 -22.70
CA MET A 1 -4.45 -38.83 -21.30
C MET A 1 -5.58 -37.84 -21.03
N TRP A 2 -5.77 -36.79 -21.84
CA TRP A 2 -6.79 -35.76 -21.61
C TRP A 2 -8.24 -36.26 -21.55
N VAL A 3 -8.62 -37.19 -22.44
CA VAL A 3 -9.94 -37.87 -22.44
C VAL A 3 -10.16 -38.73 -21.19
N LEU A 4 -9.09 -39.21 -20.54
CA LEU A 4 -9.18 -39.96 -19.27
C LEU A 4 -9.38 -39.03 -18.07
N ILE A 5 -8.86 -37.81 -18.14
CA ILE A 5 -8.89 -36.84 -17.03
C ILE A 5 -10.16 -35.96 -17.10
N PHE A 6 -10.60 -35.57 -18.30
CA PHE A 6 -11.81 -34.75 -18.51
C PHE A 6 -12.72 -35.35 -19.60
N PRO A 7 -13.34 -36.51 -19.36
CA PRO A 7 -14.15 -37.22 -20.36
C PRO A 7 -15.37 -36.43 -20.85
N LEU A 8 -15.81 -35.42 -20.08
CA LEU A 8 -16.97 -34.57 -20.39
C LEU A 8 -16.56 -33.10 -20.59
N GLY A 9 -15.28 -32.85 -20.89
CA GLY A 9 -14.71 -31.51 -21.02
C GLY A 9 -14.41 -30.82 -19.69
N ARG A 10 -13.81 -29.63 -19.77
CA ARG A 10 -13.44 -28.80 -18.60
C ARG A 10 -14.71 -28.09 -18.11
N ARG A 11 -15.29 -28.56 -17.00
CA ARG A 11 -16.49 -27.97 -16.37
C ARG A 11 -16.18 -26.82 -15.40
N ALA A 12 -15.01 -26.20 -15.53
CA ALA A 12 -14.60 -25.07 -14.71
C ALA A 12 -14.84 -23.80 -15.51
N GLU A 13 -15.95 -23.12 -15.23
CA GLU A 13 -16.21 -21.78 -15.72
C GLU A 13 -15.44 -20.78 -14.86
N ALA A 14 -14.85 -19.75 -15.48
CA ALA A 14 -14.20 -18.68 -14.73
C ALA A 14 -15.23 -17.95 -13.86
N PRO A 15 -14.86 -17.48 -12.66
CA PRO A 15 -15.76 -16.66 -11.87
C PRO A 15 -16.10 -15.39 -12.64
N GLY A 16 -17.39 -15.04 -12.70
CA GLY A 16 -17.81 -13.79 -13.35
C GLY A 16 -17.41 -12.55 -12.55
N ASP A 17 -17.22 -11.42 -13.24
CA ASP A 17 -16.76 -10.15 -12.67
C ASP A 17 -17.61 -9.68 -11.48
N ARG A 18 -18.93 -9.90 -11.53
CA ARG A 18 -19.84 -9.55 -10.43
C ARG A 18 -19.51 -10.28 -9.13
N LEU A 19 -19.10 -11.55 -9.23
CA LEU A 19 -18.65 -12.31 -8.08
C LEU A 19 -17.29 -11.78 -7.60
N GLY A 20 -16.37 -11.53 -8.52
CA GLY A 20 -15.05 -10.95 -8.20
C GLY A 20 -15.17 -9.62 -7.43
N HIS A 21 -16.02 -8.70 -7.91
CA HIS A 21 -16.26 -7.42 -7.27
C HIS A 21 -16.81 -7.58 -5.84
N ARG A 22 -17.78 -8.49 -5.63
CA ARG A 22 -18.33 -8.77 -4.29
C ARG A 22 -17.26 -9.27 -3.33
N VAL A 23 -16.40 -10.18 -3.79
CA VAL A 23 -15.31 -10.72 -2.97
C VAL A 23 -14.28 -9.64 -2.66
N ALA A 24 -13.91 -8.81 -3.63
CA ALA A 24 -12.98 -7.70 -3.42
C ALA A 24 -13.53 -6.71 -2.38
N SER A 25 -14.78 -6.27 -2.51
CA SER A 25 -15.42 -5.37 -1.54
C SER A 25 -15.49 -5.99 -0.14
N LEU A 26 -15.73 -7.30 -0.03
CA LEU A 26 -15.69 -8.01 1.24
C LEU A 26 -14.28 -7.98 1.85
N LEU A 27 -13.21 -8.15 1.06
CA LEU A 27 -11.84 -8.16 1.59
C LEU A 27 -11.28 -6.76 1.92
N MET A 28 -11.88 -5.70 1.36
CA MET A 28 -11.48 -4.30 1.57
C MET A 28 -11.93 -3.68 2.91
N THR A 29 -12.63 -4.44 3.77
CA THR A 29 -13.08 -3.97 5.09
C THR A 29 -12.79 -5.02 6.17
N PRO A 30 -12.62 -4.63 7.44
CA PRO A 30 -12.54 -5.58 8.55
C PRO A 30 -13.85 -6.36 8.69
N ASN A 31 -13.79 -7.70 8.64
CA ASN A 31 -14.92 -8.59 8.89
C ASN A 31 -14.47 -10.03 9.15
N GLU A 32 -15.41 -10.84 9.64
CA GLU A 32 -15.18 -12.24 9.98
C GLU A 32 -14.67 -13.10 8.80
N ALA A 33 -15.10 -12.82 7.57
CA ALA A 33 -14.66 -13.60 6.42
C ALA A 33 -13.16 -13.40 6.16
N ARG A 34 -12.69 -12.15 6.30
CA ARG A 34 -11.27 -11.81 6.23
C ARG A 34 -10.49 -12.40 7.41
N ASP A 35 -11.05 -12.35 8.63
CA ASP A 35 -10.39 -12.90 9.82
C ASP A 35 -10.20 -14.41 9.72
N ARG A 36 -11.21 -15.13 9.21
CA ARG A 36 -11.09 -16.56 8.90
C ARG A 36 -10.06 -16.85 7.83
N LEU A 37 -9.98 -16.01 6.79
CA LEU A 37 -8.98 -16.15 5.73
C LEU A 37 -7.55 -15.96 6.25
N ALA A 38 -7.38 -15.07 7.24
CA ALA A 38 -6.11 -14.81 7.90
C ALA A 38 -5.77 -15.81 9.03
N GLN A 39 -6.61 -16.81 9.28
CA GLN A 39 -6.39 -17.76 10.36
C GLN A 39 -5.07 -18.51 10.17
N GLY A 40 -4.20 -18.48 11.18
CA GLY A 40 -2.87 -19.08 11.13
C GLY A 40 -1.79 -18.22 10.47
N VAL A 41 -2.13 -17.02 9.97
CA VAL A 41 -1.16 -16.06 9.43
C VAL A 41 -0.57 -15.23 10.57
N PHE A 42 0.76 -15.05 10.57
CA PHE A 42 1.42 -14.15 11.52
C PHE A 42 1.22 -12.68 11.11
N LEU A 43 0.25 -12.01 11.74
CA LEU A 43 -0.11 -10.62 11.43
C LEU A 43 0.36 -9.60 12.47
N THR A 44 1.23 -9.98 13.41
CA THR A 44 1.78 -9.03 14.37
C THR A 44 2.58 -7.95 13.62
N PRO A 45 2.20 -6.66 13.73
CA PRO A 45 2.89 -5.59 13.03
C PRO A 45 4.28 -5.38 13.64
N CYS A 46 5.32 -5.47 12.81
CA CYS A 46 6.69 -5.13 13.17
C CYS A 46 7.48 -4.72 11.93
N ALA A 47 8.67 -4.15 12.11
CA ALA A 47 9.52 -3.67 11.01
C ALA A 47 9.79 -4.74 9.93
N ASN A 48 9.91 -6.01 10.35
CA ASN A 48 10.21 -7.13 9.46
C ASN A 48 8.96 -7.89 8.98
N ASN A 49 7.75 -7.39 9.28
CA ASN A 49 6.48 -8.01 8.87
C ASN A 49 5.59 -6.99 8.14
N PRO A 50 5.86 -6.68 6.86
CA PRO A 50 5.05 -5.74 6.09
C PRO A 50 3.59 -6.21 5.98
N GLY A 51 3.33 -7.52 5.88
CA GLY A 51 1.97 -8.07 5.86
C GLY A 51 1.18 -7.76 7.14
N GLY A 52 1.81 -7.90 8.31
CA GLY A 52 1.22 -7.52 9.59
C GLY A 52 0.96 -6.02 9.72
N ARG A 53 1.88 -5.19 9.20
CA ARG A 53 1.71 -3.73 9.15
C ARG A 53 0.52 -3.32 8.30
N ILE A 54 0.45 -3.80 7.05
CA ILE A 54 -0.68 -3.55 6.15
C ILE A 54 -2.00 -4.02 6.76
N ALA A 55 -2.02 -5.19 7.41
CA ALA A 55 -3.22 -5.67 8.09
C ALA A 55 -3.66 -4.74 9.23
N SER A 56 -2.72 -4.15 9.97
CA SER A 56 -3.01 -3.18 11.04
C SER A 56 -3.56 -1.84 10.51
N TYR A 57 -3.23 -1.48 9.27
CA TYR A 57 -3.62 -0.20 8.66
C TYR A 57 -5.07 -0.18 8.14
N LEU A 58 -5.64 -1.34 7.83
CA LEU A 58 -6.95 -1.46 7.19
C LEU A 58 -8.06 -0.69 7.92
N THR A 59 -8.12 -0.79 9.25
CA THR A 59 -9.13 -0.08 10.05
C THR A 59 -9.01 1.43 9.92
N LYS A 60 -7.78 1.97 9.95
CA LYS A 60 -7.55 3.41 9.80
C LYS A 60 -7.91 3.89 8.40
N ALA A 61 -7.53 3.13 7.37
CA ALA A 61 -7.85 3.45 5.98
C ALA A 61 -9.37 3.53 5.74
N VAL A 62 -10.12 2.55 6.26
CA VAL A 62 -11.60 2.53 6.16
C VAL A 62 -12.23 3.71 6.88
N MET A 63 -11.72 4.11 8.05
CA MET A 63 -12.22 5.27 8.78
C MET A 63 -11.92 6.59 8.07
N ALA A 64 -10.80 6.69 7.36
CA ALA A 64 -10.40 7.89 6.63
C ALA A 64 -11.12 8.05 5.28
N GLU A 65 -11.63 6.96 4.69
CA GLU A 65 -12.26 6.94 3.36
C GLU A 65 -13.38 7.98 3.14
N PRO A 66 -14.32 8.24 4.08
CA PRO A 66 -15.32 9.30 3.92
C PRO A 66 -14.70 10.70 3.82
N VAL A 67 -13.67 10.96 4.63
CA VAL A 67 -12.96 12.25 4.68
C VAL A 67 -12.12 12.43 3.41
N GLU A 68 -11.44 11.37 2.96
CA GLU A 68 -10.67 11.37 1.72
C GLU A 68 -11.57 11.66 0.51
N ARG A 69 -12.74 11.01 0.41
CA ARG A 69 -13.71 11.30 -0.65
C ARG A 69 -14.20 12.75 -0.62
N LYS A 70 -14.46 13.29 0.57
CA LYS A 70 -14.86 14.69 0.76
C LYS A 70 -13.77 15.64 0.25
N PHE A 71 -12.51 15.39 0.62
CA PHE A 71 -11.35 16.14 0.17
C PHE A 71 -11.12 16.04 -1.35
N LEU A 72 -11.12 14.83 -1.92
CA LEU A 72 -10.96 14.61 -3.36
C LEU A 72 -12.07 15.30 -4.18
N LYS A 73 -13.29 15.37 -3.65
CA LYS A 73 -14.36 16.13 -4.27
C LYS A 73 -14.05 17.63 -4.24
N ALA A 74 -13.61 18.16 -3.09
CA ALA A 74 -13.25 19.56 -2.96
C ALA A 74 -12.08 19.97 -3.86
N LEU A 75 -11.03 19.14 -3.96
CA LEU A 75 -9.91 19.35 -4.90
C LEU A 75 -10.40 19.59 -6.34
N LYS A 76 -11.45 18.89 -6.77
CA LYS A 76 -12.01 19.04 -8.13
C LYS A 76 -12.95 20.23 -8.29
N THR A 77 -13.57 20.70 -7.21
CA THR A 77 -14.71 21.65 -7.29
C THR A 77 -14.46 23.00 -6.64
N LYS A 78 -13.50 23.12 -5.72
CA LYS A 78 -13.33 24.30 -4.87
C LYS A 78 -12.09 25.14 -5.16
N GLY A 79 -11.29 24.76 -6.17
CA GLY A 79 -10.17 25.61 -6.60
C GLY A 79 -8.96 25.57 -5.66
N ILE A 80 -8.71 24.41 -5.04
CA ILE A 80 -7.44 24.15 -4.36
C ILE A 80 -6.34 24.13 -5.43
N GLU A 81 -5.40 25.06 -5.35
CA GLU A 81 -4.37 25.28 -6.38
C GLU A 81 -3.01 24.69 -5.98
N ALA A 82 -2.80 24.42 -4.68
CA ALA A 82 -1.58 23.82 -4.19
C ALA A 82 -1.23 22.50 -4.91
N LEU A 83 0.07 22.30 -5.16
CA LEU A 83 0.61 21.08 -5.78
C LEU A 83 1.10 20.06 -4.75
N ASP A 84 1.57 20.53 -3.59
CA ASP A 84 2.00 19.66 -2.50
C ASP A 84 0.80 19.20 -1.66
N PHE A 85 0.81 17.94 -1.25
CA PHE A 85 -0.30 17.35 -0.49
C PHE A 85 -0.55 18.08 0.83
N THR A 86 0.51 18.50 1.54
CA THR A 86 0.38 19.22 2.82
C THR A 86 -0.27 20.57 2.61
N ALA A 87 0.19 21.30 1.60
CA ALA A 87 -0.38 22.60 1.24
C ALA A 87 -1.84 22.50 0.78
N GLN A 88 -2.22 21.44 0.06
CA GLN A 88 -3.61 21.18 -0.31
C GLN A 88 -4.51 20.95 0.91
N LEU A 89 -4.02 20.27 1.95
CA LEU A 89 -4.77 20.09 3.19
C LEU A 89 -4.93 21.42 3.95
N ASP A 90 -3.89 22.26 3.98
CA ASP A 90 -3.94 23.58 4.59
C ASP A 90 -4.98 24.48 3.90
N GLU A 91 -4.99 24.52 2.57
CA GLU A 91 -6.01 25.24 1.78
C GLU A 91 -7.42 24.70 2.06
N ALA A 92 -7.59 23.38 2.08
CA ALA A 92 -8.88 22.76 2.36
C ALA A 92 -9.40 23.07 3.78
N VAL A 93 -8.53 23.22 4.78
CA VAL A 93 -8.91 23.68 6.12
C VAL A 93 -9.26 25.18 6.10
N ALA A 94 -8.47 26.01 5.43
CA ALA A 94 -8.71 27.44 5.32
C ALA A 94 -10.06 27.75 4.63
N GLU A 95 -10.45 26.95 3.64
CA GLU A 95 -11.74 27.04 2.95
C GLU A 95 -12.91 26.42 3.73
N GLY A 96 -12.65 25.85 4.92
CA GLY A 96 -13.66 25.20 5.75
C GLY A 96 -14.20 23.89 5.15
N VAL A 97 -13.49 23.28 4.20
CA VAL A 97 -13.82 21.95 3.68
C VAL A 97 -13.52 20.89 4.71
N LEU A 98 -12.36 21.00 5.35
CA LEU A 98 -11.87 20.07 6.35
C LEU A 98 -11.80 20.72 7.72
N THR A 99 -12.09 19.95 8.75
CA THR A 99 -11.75 20.28 10.13
C THR A 99 -10.28 19.95 10.42
N PRO A 100 -9.66 20.52 11.48
CA PRO A 100 -8.31 20.15 11.88
C PRO A 100 -8.13 18.65 12.17
N ASP A 101 -9.15 18.00 12.72
CA ASP A 101 -9.14 16.56 12.99
C ASP A 101 -9.20 15.74 11.69
N GLU A 102 -10.04 16.16 10.73
CA GLU A 102 -10.11 15.55 9.41
C GLU A 102 -8.79 15.68 8.65
N ARG A 103 -8.11 16.84 8.75
CA ARG A 103 -6.77 17.03 8.21
C ARG A 103 -5.80 16.00 8.78
N LYS A 104 -5.73 15.90 10.11
CA LYS A 104 -4.81 14.96 10.78
C LYS A 104 -5.06 13.52 10.35
N LEU A 105 -6.33 13.15 10.18
CA LEU A 105 -6.70 11.82 9.69
C LEU A 105 -6.16 11.55 8.27
N LEU A 106 -6.16 12.55 7.39
CA LEU A 106 -5.61 12.43 6.04
C LEU A 106 -4.07 12.42 6.02
N GLU A 107 -3.42 13.14 6.94
CA GLU A 107 -1.97 13.05 7.14
C GLU A 107 -1.57 11.64 7.58
N GLU A 108 -2.25 11.07 8.59
CA GLU A 108 -2.02 9.69 9.03
C GLU A 108 -2.27 8.68 7.90
N LEU A 109 -3.33 8.88 7.11
CA LEU A 109 -3.61 8.04 5.93
C LEU A 109 -2.47 8.12 4.91
N ARG A 110 -1.93 9.32 4.66
CA ARG A 110 -0.83 9.53 3.71
C ARG A 110 0.43 8.82 4.15
N GLU A 111 0.79 8.90 5.43
CA GLU A 111 1.94 8.19 6.00
C GLU A 111 1.82 6.68 5.79
N ILE A 112 0.65 6.11 6.14
CA ILE A 112 0.34 4.70 5.95
C ILE A 112 0.42 4.29 4.46
N MET A 113 -0.11 5.13 3.57
CA MET A 113 -0.06 4.88 2.14
C MET A 113 1.37 4.87 1.62
N MET A 114 2.19 5.87 1.96
CA MET A 114 3.59 5.93 1.54
C MET A 114 4.35 4.72 2.05
N ASP A 115 4.19 4.37 3.32
CA ASP A 115 4.80 3.18 3.87
C ASP A 115 4.39 1.87 3.15
N THR A 116 3.15 1.79 2.68
CA THR A 116 2.63 0.60 2.01
C THR A 116 3.10 0.51 0.55
N ILE A 117 3.22 1.64 -0.16
CA ILE A 117 3.56 1.64 -1.60
C ILE A 117 5.05 1.78 -1.87
N THR A 118 5.83 2.31 -0.92
CA THR A 118 7.29 2.46 -1.01
C THR A 118 7.96 1.11 -0.72
N VAL A 119 7.61 0.10 -1.53
CA VAL A 119 8.28 -1.20 -1.57
C VAL A 119 9.39 -1.10 -2.61
N ASP A 120 10.56 -1.69 -2.32
CA ASP A 120 11.71 -1.69 -3.22
C ASP A 120 12.32 -0.30 -3.52
N ASP A 121 12.27 0.61 -2.53
CA ASP A 121 12.95 1.92 -2.58
C ASP A 121 14.46 1.75 -2.30
N PHE A 122 15.18 1.36 -3.36
CA PHE A 122 16.63 1.16 -3.33
C PHE A 122 17.37 2.44 -3.70
N ASP A 123 18.49 2.70 -3.03
CA ASP A 123 19.38 3.78 -3.45
C ASP A 123 19.91 3.49 -4.88
N PRO A 124 20.08 4.51 -5.75
CA PRO A 124 20.67 4.31 -7.09
C PRO A 124 22.00 3.55 -7.06
N HIS A 125 22.77 3.66 -5.98
CA HIS A 125 23.98 2.90 -5.74
C HIS A 125 23.71 1.39 -5.69
N GLU A 126 22.67 0.95 -4.99
CA GLU A 126 22.33 -0.46 -4.79
C GLU A 126 21.86 -1.12 -6.09
N LEU A 127 21.27 -0.33 -6.98
CA LEU A 127 20.79 -0.76 -8.30
C LEU A 127 21.89 -0.85 -9.37
N ARG A 128 23.15 -0.47 -9.06
CA ARG A 128 24.25 -0.59 -10.01
C ARG A 128 24.53 -2.05 -10.35
N ALA A 129 24.95 -2.31 -11.60
CA ALA A 129 25.41 -3.65 -11.95
C ALA A 129 26.62 -4.04 -11.09
N ALA A 130 26.74 -5.32 -10.75
CA ALA A 130 27.81 -5.87 -9.90
C ALA A 130 29.23 -5.46 -10.35
N SER A 131 29.43 -5.19 -11.65
CA SER A 131 30.69 -4.71 -12.22
C SER A 131 31.11 -3.30 -11.78
N PHE A 132 30.16 -2.49 -11.30
CA PHE A 132 30.37 -1.09 -10.87
C PHE A 132 30.33 -0.92 -9.34
N TYR A 133 30.25 -2.01 -8.57
CA TYR A 133 30.39 -1.95 -7.12
C TYR A 133 31.83 -1.64 -6.74
N ASP A 134 31.99 -0.84 -5.68
CA ASP A 134 33.29 -0.47 -5.15
C ASP A 134 34.00 -1.75 -4.68
N LYS A 135 35.03 -2.15 -5.43
CA LYS A 135 35.86 -3.29 -5.05
C LYS A 135 36.62 -2.92 -3.77
N PRO A 136 36.76 -3.84 -2.79
CA PRO A 136 37.63 -3.62 -1.65
C PRO A 136 39.01 -3.25 -2.17
N GLN A 137 39.51 -2.08 -1.80
CA GLN A 137 40.84 -1.64 -2.17
C GLN A 137 41.82 -2.62 -1.52
N ALA A 138 42.54 -3.39 -2.35
CA ALA A 138 43.58 -4.28 -1.84
C ALA A 138 44.55 -3.44 -1.01
N GLN A 139 44.64 -3.72 0.29
CA GLN A 139 45.61 -3.07 1.16
C GLN A 139 46.98 -3.22 0.53
N GLN A 140 47.60 -2.08 0.17
CA GLN A 140 48.98 -2.06 -0.28
C GLN A 140 49.82 -2.83 0.75
N PRO A 141 50.67 -3.78 0.33
CA PRO A 141 51.54 -4.49 1.27
C PRO A 141 52.37 -3.43 1.99
N ARG A 142 52.27 -3.39 3.32
CA ARG A 142 53.15 -2.57 4.15
C ARG A 142 54.58 -3.00 3.81
N GLU A 143 55.33 -2.12 3.16
CA GLU A 143 56.76 -2.31 2.94
C GLU A 143 57.41 -2.55 4.32
N ALA A 144 57.96 -3.75 4.50
CA ALA A 144 58.76 -4.08 5.66
C ALA A 144 60.11 -3.37 5.54
N ALA A 145 60.52 -2.74 6.63
CA ALA A 145 61.75 -1.98 6.80
C ALA A 145 63.04 -2.80 6.58
#